data_AF-A0A3A0AYF7-F1
#
_entry.id   AF-A0A3A0AYF7-F1
#
_cell.length_a   1.000
_cell.length_b   1.000
_cell.length_c   1.000
_cell.angle_alpha   90.00
_cell.angle_beta   90.00
_cell.angle_gamma   90.00
#
_symmetry.space_group_name_H-M   'P 1'
#
loop_
_entity.id
_entity.type
_entity.pdbx_description
1 polymer ?
#
loop_
_entity_poly.entity_id
_entity_poly.type
_entity_poly.pdbx_seq_one_letter_code
_entity_poly.pdbx_strand_id
1 'polypeptide(L)'
;MGDLVVVGLAGRSRSDNWHALLAGRHVVARNRAVASATLPEAIAISTDWDEALNTTPPPDAIDLIVSDVLHLTQASDVAYLTPGLAALGDVVVARLLERGVRLQLSPGDLRVLPLVAGPHFVVDALELAEAEAREPFQGTLPLLDPTAAIVVSNWYGTLVPELAARRLARTGLTTQPMVPDANCFLCIPPQPVLEAKASLAALTHIVARLRRSDGCPWDRAQTPLSFLPSLTEETDELREAIEQGAADHIAEEMGDVLVNLLMQAQMAHERGTFHIADALSAATRKLVRRHPHVFAGAQAASADEVLAIWNAVKAAEKASAPQ
;
A
#
# COMPACT_ATOMS: atom_id res chain seq x y z
N MET A 1 25.92 11.50 16.69
CA MET A 1 24.65 10.81 16.37
C MET A 1 24.55 9.68 17.37
N GLY A 2 23.58 9.74 18.26
CA GLY A 2 23.32 8.72 19.25
C GLY A 2 22.73 7.47 18.61
N ASP A 3 22.74 6.38 19.36
CA ASP A 3 22.17 5.11 18.94
C ASP A 3 20.64 5.16 19.01
N LEU A 4 19.97 4.74 17.94
CA LEU A 4 18.53 4.53 17.91
C LEU A 4 18.22 3.04 18.10
N VAL A 5 17.54 2.69 19.18
CA VAL A 5 16.98 1.36 19.39
C VAL A 5 15.47 1.43 19.20
N VAL A 6 14.93 0.63 18.30
CA VAL A 6 13.47 0.50 18.13
C VAL A 6 13.02 -0.78 18.81
N VAL A 7 12.01 -0.67 19.68
CA VAL A 7 11.47 -1.79 20.45
C VAL A 7 9.99 -1.98 20.14
N GLY A 8 9.65 -3.15 19.61
CA GLY A 8 8.29 -3.58 19.38
C GLY A 8 7.71 -4.10 20.69
N LEU A 9 6.55 -3.56 21.06
CA LEU A 9 5.90 -3.89 22.32
C LEU A 9 5.03 -5.15 22.25
N ALA A 10 4.71 -5.66 21.05
CA ALA A 10 3.91 -6.87 20.89
C ALA A 10 4.44 -8.03 21.73
N GLY A 11 3.57 -8.67 22.50
CA GLY A 11 3.84 -9.88 23.27
C GLY A 11 4.99 -9.81 24.29
N ARG A 12 5.57 -8.62 24.53
CA ARG A 12 6.54 -8.39 25.59
C ARG A 12 5.85 -8.23 26.93
N SER A 13 6.54 -8.61 28.00
CA SER A 13 6.04 -8.46 29.37
C SER A 13 6.94 -7.52 30.18
N ARG A 14 6.44 -7.06 31.33
CA ARG A 14 7.20 -6.25 32.29
C ARG A 14 8.45 -6.95 32.83
N SER A 15 8.54 -8.29 32.72
CA SER A 15 9.68 -9.07 33.22
C SER A 15 10.83 -9.25 32.21
N ASP A 16 10.70 -8.72 30.99
CA ASP A 16 11.78 -8.73 30.00
C ASP A 16 12.97 -7.86 30.45
N ASN A 17 14.14 -8.05 29.82
CA ASN A 17 15.36 -7.29 30.12
C ASN A 17 15.31 -5.84 29.59
N TRP A 18 14.36 -5.05 30.09
CA TRP A 18 14.15 -3.64 29.74
C TRP A 18 15.35 -2.77 30.10
N HIS A 19 16.08 -3.12 31.16
CA HIS A 19 17.25 -2.34 31.59
C HIS A 19 18.33 -2.30 30.50
N ALA A 20 18.64 -3.43 29.84
CA ALA A 20 19.64 -3.43 28.77
C ALA A 20 19.21 -2.58 27.56
N LEU A 21 17.92 -2.57 27.24
CA LEU A 21 17.37 -1.86 26.09
C LEU A 21 17.19 -0.36 26.36
N LEU A 22 16.82 0.04 27.58
CA LEU A 22 16.33 1.40 27.86
C LEU A 22 17.25 2.22 28.78
N ALA A 23 18.18 1.59 29.51
CA ALA A 23 19.02 2.34 30.45
C ALA A 23 19.86 3.41 29.75
N GLY A 24 19.81 4.64 30.29
CA GLY A 24 20.57 5.78 29.78
C GLY A 24 20.04 6.39 28.48
N ARG A 25 18.92 5.90 27.93
CA ARG A 25 18.33 6.39 26.68
C ARG A 25 17.15 7.32 26.93
N HIS A 26 16.92 8.24 26.01
CA HIS A 26 15.69 9.01 25.92
C HIS A 26 14.58 8.09 25.38
N VAL A 27 13.61 7.75 26.22
CA VAL A 27 12.55 6.79 25.86
C VAL A 27 11.39 7.55 25.24
N VAL A 28 11.07 7.25 23.98
CA VAL A 28 9.97 7.85 23.25
C VAL A 28 8.97 6.78 22.81
N ALA A 29 7.68 7.09 22.81
CA ALA A 29 6.64 6.11 22.53
C ALA A 29 5.66 6.61 21.47
N ARG A 30 5.36 5.76 20.49
CA ARG A 30 4.31 6.05 19.51
C ARG A 30 2.91 6.03 20.14
N ASN A 31 2.71 5.18 21.15
CA ASN A 31 1.49 5.07 21.96
C ASN A 31 1.86 5.00 23.44
N ARG A 32 1.52 6.04 24.21
CA ARG A 32 1.88 6.10 25.63
C ARG A 32 1.18 5.03 26.45
N ALA A 33 -0.10 4.77 26.20
CA ALA A 33 -0.91 3.84 26.99
C ALA A 33 -0.38 2.40 26.89
N VAL A 34 -0.13 1.90 25.67
CA VAL A 34 0.43 0.55 25.41
C VAL A 34 1.84 0.42 25.99
N ALA A 35 2.67 1.45 25.81
CA ALA A 35 4.00 1.48 26.40
C ALA A 35 3.95 1.42 27.93
N SER A 36 3.12 2.24 28.57
CA SER A 36 3.01 2.29 30.03
C SER A 36 2.44 1.01 30.64
N ALA A 37 1.56 0.31 29.92
CA ALA A 37 1.07 -1.00 30.35
C ALA A 37 2.18 -2.06 30.34
N THR A 38 3.12 -1.95 29.39
CA THR A 38 4.17 -2.95 29.13
C THR A 38 5.46 -2.70 29.92
N LEU A 39 5.81 -1.43 30.15
CA LEU A 39 7.06 -1.04 30.80
C LEU A 39 7.02 -1.22 32.34
N PRO A 40 8.18 -1.45 32.98
CA PRO A 40 8.34 -1.31 34.43
C PRO A 40 8.14 0.15 34.89
N GLU A 41 7.61 0.35 36.10
CA GLU A 41 7.30 1.69 36.67
C GLU A 41 8.51 2.64 36.74
N ALA A 42 9.73 2.11 36.83
CA ALA A 42 10.96 2.90 36.91
C ALA A 42 11.38 3.55 35.57
N ILE A 43 10.78 3.15 34.46
CA ILE A 43 11.09 3.69 33.13
C ILE A 43 10.06 4.77 32.78
N ALA A 44 10.54 6.00 32.63
CA ALA A 44 9.71 7.13 32.22
C ALA A 44 9.73 7.30 30.70
N ILE A 45 8.54 7.44 30.09
CA ILE A 45 8.39 7.87 28.70
C ILE A 45 8.59 9.39 28.68
N SER A 46 9.64 9.83 28.01
CA SER A 46 10.03 11.24 27.93
C SER A 46 9.26 12.02 26.87
N THR A 47 8.84 11.34 25.79
CA THR A 47 8.09 11.94 24.69
C THR A 47 7.12 10.90 24.12
N ASP A 48 5.93 11.34 23.73
CA ASP A 48 4.98 10.56 22.95
C ASP A 48 4.25 11.47 21.96
N TRP A 49 3.50 10.84 21.06
CA TRP A 49 2.79 11.54 20.00
C TRP A 49 1.30 11.22 19.99
N ASP A 50 0.72 10.84 21.14
CA ASP A 50 -0.70 10.49 21.23
C ASP A 50 -1.59 11.67 20.75
N GLU A 51 -1.28 12.90 21.16
CA GLU A 51 -2.04 14.09 20.74
C GLU A 51 -1.93 14.34 19.23
N ALA A 52 -0.72 14.26 18.66
CA ALA A 52 -0.50 14.46 17.23
C ALA A 52 -1.28 13.41 16.40
N LEU A 53 -1.23 12.15 16.80
CA LEU A 53 -1.96 11.06 16.13
C LEU A 53 -3.48 11.16 16.25
N ASN A 54 -3.99 11.96 17.19
CA ASN A 54 -5.41 12.19 17.40
C ASN A 54 -5.95 13.47 16.76
N THR A 55 -5.08 14.43 16.42
CA THR A 55 -5.51 15.79 16.04
C THR A 55 -4.91 16.27 14.72
N THR A 56 -3.81 15.67 14.28
CA THR A 56 -3.05 16.07 13.09
C THR A 56 -3.34 15.11 11.93
N PRO A 57 -3.48 15.59 10.68
CA PRO A 57 -3.57 14.72 9.51
C PRO A 57 -2.42 13.70 9.47
N PRO A 58 -2.65 12.43 9.08
CA PRO A 58 -1.61 11.40 9.11
C PRO A 58 -0.31 11.74 8.38
N PRO A 59 -0.32 12.37 7.18
CA PRO A 59 0.90 12.82 6.52
C PRO A 59 1.79 13.69 7.42
N ASP A 60 1.19 14.70 8.03
CA ASP A 60 1.89 15.69 8.84
C ASP A 60 2.33 15.08 10.18
N ALA A 61 1.52 14.17 10.74
CA ALA A 61 1.86 13.44 11.96
C ALA A 61 3.09 12.53 11.73
N ILE A 62 3.18 11.83 10.60
CA ILE A 62 4.35 11.01 10.24
C ILE A 62 5.59 11.90 10.13
N ASP A 63 5.50 13.01 9.38
CA ASP A 63 6.63 13.92 9.15
C ASP A 63 7.12 14.56 10.45
N LEU A 64 6.19 14.91 11.36
CA LEU A 64 6.50 15.39 12.71
C LEU A 64 7.29 14.34 13.50
N ILE A 65 6.76 13.11 13.63
CA ILE A 65 7.37 12.05 14.44
C ILE A 65 8.77 11.72 13.90
N VAL A 66 8.91 11.57 12.58
CA VAL A 66 10.21 11.30 11.94
C VAL A 66 11.21 12.43 12.24
N SER A 67 10.77 13.69 12.16
CA SER A 67 11.63 14.85 12.42
C SER A 67 12.05 14.94 13.90
N ASP A 68 11.14 14.66 14.83
CA ASP A 68 11.41 14.65 16.26
C ASP A 68 12.41 13.55 16.62
N VAL A 69 12.21 12.32 16.14
CA VAL A 69 13.15 11.20 16.38
C VAL A 69 14.54 11.51 15.82
N LEU A 70 14.62 12.09 14.62
CA LEU A 70 15.88 12.52 14.03
C LEU A 70 16.58 13.59 14.87
N HIS A 71 15.84 14.56 15.39
CA HIS A 71 16.41 15.60 16.25
C HIS A 71 16.90 15.01 17.58
N LEU A 72 16.11 14.16 18.23
CA LEU A 72 16.49 13.53 19.50
C LEU A 72 17.74 12.66 19.36
N THR A 73 17.86 11.92 18.24
CA THR A 73 19.04 11.09 17.94
C THR A 73 20.30 11.90 17.59
N GLN A 74 20.19 13.21 17.31
CA GLN A 74 21.36 14.08 17.21
C GLN A 74 21.91 14.44 18.60
N ALA A 75 21.04 14.54 19.60
CA ALA A 75 21.39 14.99 20.95
C ALA A 75 21.70 13.86 21.93
N SER A 76 21.12 12.67 21.75
CA SER A 76 21.18 11.57 22.73
C SER A 76 20.92 10.20 22.10
N ASP A 77 21.17 9.14 22.87
CA ASP A 77 20.72 7.79 22.53
C ASP A 77 19.20 7.69 22.78
N VAL A 78 18.46 7.12 21.82
CA VAL A 78 16.99 7.10 21.82
C VAL A 78 16.50 5.66 21.82
N ALA A 79 15.50 5.39 22.65
CA ALA A 79 14.72 4.16 22.59
C ALA A 79 13.31 4.49 22.08
N TYR A 80 13.01 4.11 20.84
CA TYR A 80 11.70 4.29 20.23
C TYR A 80 10.83 3.06 20.44
N LEU A 81 9.77 3.23 21.22
CA LEU A 81 8.80 2.19 21.52
C LEU A 81 7.63 2.29 20.55
N THR A 82 7.43 1.24 19.77
CA THR A 82 6.29 1.16 18.86
C THR A 82 5.34 0.04 19.29
N PRO A 83 4.01 0.28 19.25
CA PRO A 83 3.05 -0.80 19.35
C PRO A 83 3.35 -1.87 18.30
N GLY A 84 2.97 -3.10 18.58
CA GLY A 84 3.15 -4.12 17.57
C GLY A 84 4.61 -4.47 17.25
N LEU A 85 4.96 -4.50 15.96
CA LEU A 85 6.18 -5.10 15.42
C LEU A 85 7.18 -4.04 14.96
N ALA A 86 8.23 -3.83 15.74
CA ALA A 86 9.23 -2.79 15.42
C ALA A 86 9.94 -2.98 14.08
N ALA A 87 10.06 -4.23 13.63
CA ALA A 87 10.77 -4.56 12.40
C ALA A 87 9.86 -4.57 11.15
N LEU A 88 8.54 -4.60 11.31
CA LEU A 88 7.58 -4.87 10.23
C LEU A 88 6.31 -4.03 10.41
N GLY A 89 6.00 -3.16 9.44
CA GLY A 89 4.76 -2.37 9.47
C GLY A 89 4.79 -1.20 10.44
N ASP A 90 5.96 -0.60 10.66
CA ASP A 90 6.06 0.73 11.26
C ASP A 90 6.53 1.75 10.21
N VAL A 91 5.62 2.65 9.80
CA VAL A 91 5.89 3.65 8.76
C VAL A 91 6.97 4.64 9.16
N VAL A 92 7.07 4.98 10.45
CA VAL A 92 8.10 5.90 10.96
C VAL A 92 9.47 5.23 10.85
N VAL A 93 9.58 3.96 11.24
CA VAL A 93 10.83 3.19 11.09
C VAL A 93 11.24 3.10 9.62
N ALA A 94 10.31 2.82 8.71
CA ALA A 94 10.58 2.78 7.28
C ALA A 94 11.15 4.13 6.76
N ARG A 95 10.51 5.25 7.11
CA ARG A 95 10.96 6.60 6.71
C ARG A 95 12.31 6.99 7.34
N LEU A 96 12.61 6.54 8.55
CA LEU A 96 13.92 6.75 9.18
C LEU A 96 15.03 5.97 8.44
N LEU A 97 14.76 4.73 8.03
CA LEU A 97 15.70 3.92 7.23
C LEU A 97 15.95 4.54 5.84
N GLU A 98 14.91 5.05 5.17
CA GLU A 98 15.03 5.79 3.90
C GLU A 98 15.94 7.02 4.03
N ARG A 99 15.96 7.66 5.20
CA ARG A 99 16.84 8.79 5.53
C ARG A 99 18.24 8.37 5.99
N GLY A 100 18.57 7.08 5.92
CA GLY A 100 19.89 6.54 6.24
C GLY A 100 20.20 6.41 7.73
N VAL A 101 19.18 6.44 8.61
CA VAL A 101 19.37 6.26 10.05
C VAL A 101 19.78 4.81 10.33
N ARG A 102 20.90 4.64 11.05
CA ARG A 102 21.29 3.34 11.60
C ARG A 102 20.51 3.10 12.89
N LEU A 103 19.86 1.94 12.97
CA LEU A 103 19.07 1.56 14.13
C LEU A 103 19.27 0.10 14.51
N GLN A 104 19.03 -0.22 15.78
CA GLN A 104 18.95 -1.58 16.30
C GLN A 104 17.49 -1.95 16.52
N LEU A 105 17.05 -3.10 15.99
CA LEU A 105 15.70 -3.59 16.14
C LEU A 105 15.59 -4.61 17.27
N SER A 106 14.59 -4.43 18.11
CA SER A 106 14.12 -5.40 19.09
C SER A 106 12.65 -5.71 18.77
N PRO A 107 12.35 -6.77 17.99
CA PRO A 107 11.12 -6.89 17.20
C PRO A 107 9.81 -7.07 18.00
N GLY A 108 9.89 -7.45 19.27
CA GLY A 108 8.73 -7.93 20.06
C GLY A 108 8.44 -9.42 19.80
N ASP A 109 7.46 -9.98 20.51
CA ASP A 109 6.95 -11.34 20.33
C ASP A 109 5.76 -11.36 19.35
N LEU A 110 5.91 -12.18 18.30
CA LEU A 110 5.08 -12.28 17.10
C LEU A 110 4.03 -13.38 17.22
N ARG A 111 3.29 -13.45 18.33
CA ARG A 111 2.25 -14.49 18.52
C ARG A 111 1.10 -14.42 17.51
N VAL A 112 1.05 -13.37 16.70
CA VAL A 112 0.05 -13.13 15.65
C VAL A 112 0.39 -13.88 14.35
N LEU A 113 1.68 -14.06 14.01
CA LEU A 113 2.08 -14.72 12.76
C LEU A 113 1.64 -16.20 12.65
N PRO A 114 1.64 -17.02 13.71
CA PRO A 114 1.12 -18.38 13.65
C PRO A 114 -0.36 -18.50 13.23
N LEU A 115 -1.15 -17.42 13.38
CA LEU A 115 -2.57 -17.39 12.99
C LEU A 115 -2.77 -17.16 11.48
N VAL A 116 -1.72 -16.76 10.77
CA VAL A 116 -1.78 -16.41 9.34
C VAL A 116 -1.02 -17.44 8.53
N ALA A 117 -1.71 -18.49 8.09
CA ALA A 117 -1.15 -19.46 7.16
C ALA A 117 -1.13 -18.91 5.73
N GLY A 118 0.05 -18.87 5.10
CA GLY A 118 0.22 -18.43 3.71
C GLY A 118 0.80 -17.02 3.54
N PRO A 119 0.83 -16.50 2.30
CA PRO A 119 1.32 -15.15 2.02
C PRO A 119 0.46 -14.10 2.74
N HIS A 120 1.11 -13.12 3.33
CA HIS A 120 0.46 -12.05 4.08
C HIS A 120 1.19 -10.73 3.90
N PHE A 121 0.44 -9.64 4.03
CA PHE A 121 0.97 -8.29 4.06
C PHE A 121 0.88 -7.76 5.49
N VAL A 122 1.97 -7.17 5.98
CA VAL A 122 1.96 -6.39 7.22
C VAL A 122 1.98 -4.93 6.83
N VAL A 123 1.02 -4.16 7.32
CA VAL A 123 0.88 -2.73 7.00
C VAL A 123 0.61 -1.93 8.27
N ASP A 124 1.18 -0.74 8.34
CA ASP A 124 0.93 0.20 9.43
C ASP A 124 -0.44 0.87 9.25
N ALA A 125 -1.27 0.92 10.31
CA ALA A 125 -2.54 1.65 10.25
C ALA A 125 -2.34 3.14 9.91
N LEU A 126 -1.26 3.77 10.35
CA LEU A 126 -0.93 5.17 10.02
C LEU A 126 -0.53 5.32 8.54
N GLU A 127 0.10 4.31 7.95
CA GLU A 127 0.37 4.28 6.50
C GLU A 127 -0.93 4.15 5.69
N LEU A 128 -1.87 3.30 6.15
CA LEU A 128 -3.20 3.23 5.55
C LEU A 128 -3.98 4.55 5.70
N ALA A 129 -3.84 5.21 6.84
CA ALA A 129 -4.47 6.51 7.09
C ALA A 129 -3.85 7.62 6.22
N GLU A 130 -2.52 7.63 6.07
CA GLU A 130 -1.82 8.49 5.11
C GLU A 130 -2.30 8.22 3.69
N ALA A 131 -2.48 6.95 3.33
CA ALA A 131 -2.97 6.55 2.01
C ALA A 131 -4.36 7.11 1.70
N GLU A 132 -5.26 7.04 2.67
CA GLU A 132 -6.61 7.59 2.53
C GLU A 132 -6.59 9.12 2.41
N ALA A 133 -5.64 9.78 3.09
CA ALA A 133 -5.49 11.23 3.07
C ALA A 133 -4.82 11.78 1.80
N ARG A 134 -3.89 11.04 1.16
CA ARG A 134 -3.04 11.52 0.05
C ARG A 134 -3.54 11.19 -1.38
N GLU A 135 -4.83 10.91 -1.56
CA GLU A 135 -5.47 10.56 -2.85
C GLU A 135 -5.19 9.13 -3.39
N PRO A 136 -6.11 8.53 -4.18
CA PRO A 136 -6.12 7.10 -4.51
C PRO A 136 -4.93 6.52 -5.29
N PHE A 137 -4.07 7.33 -5.93
CA PHE A 137 -3.05 6.85 -6.89
C PHE A 137 -1.58 7.09 -6.51
N GLN A 138 -1.24 7.47 -5.27
CA GLN A 138 0.18 7.55 -4.88
C GLN A 138 0.79 6.14 -4.76
N GLY A 139 1.67 5.79 -5.71
CA GLY A 139 2.28 4.46 -5.87
C GLY A 139 3.27 4.03 -4.78
N THR A 140 3.46 4.84 -3.74
CA THR A 140 4.25 4.48 -2.54
C THR A 140 3.42 3.80 -1.45
N LEU A 141 2.11 3.67 -1.65
CA LEU A 141 1.18 3.11 -0.68
C LEU A 141 0.84 1.65 -1.05
N PRO A 142 0.61 0.77 -0.08
CA PRO A 142 0.37 -0.64 -0.34
C PRO A 142 -0.92 -0.83 -1.16
N LEU A 143 -0.79 -1.54 -2.28
CA LEU A 143 -1.94 -2.13 -2.97
C LEU A 143 -2.46 -3.25 -2.07
N LEU A 144 -3.67 -3.05 -1.55
CA LEU A 144 -4.32 -4.03 -0.69
C LEU A 144 -5.06 -5.03 -1.56
N ASP A 145 -4.59 -6.27 -1.58
CA ASP A 145 -5.23 -7.36 -2.31
C ASP A 145 -5.99 -8.28 -1.34
N PRO A 146 -7.34 -8.35 -1.41
CA PRO A 146 -8.14 -9.22 -0.54
C PRO A 146 -7.90 -10.71 -0.71
N THR A 147 -7.12 -11.15 -1.70
CA THR A 147 -6.75 -12.57 -1.85
C THR A 147 -5.62 -13.02 -0.91
N ALA A 148 -4.96 -12.10 -0.21
CA ALA A 148 -3.94 -12.39 0.79
C ALA A 148 -4.39 -11.94 2.19
N ALA A 149 -3.83 -12.57 3.23
CA ALA A 149 -4.08 -12.11 4.59
C ALA A 149 -3.42 -10.76 4.83
N ILE A 150 -4.06 -9.89 5.59
CA ILE A 150 -3.52 -8.58 5.94
C ILE A 150 -3.46 -8.46 7.45
N VAL A 151 -2.28 -8.16 7.96
CA VAL A 151 -2.05 -7.81 9.35
C VAL A 151 -1.83 -6.31 9.41
N VAL A 152 -2.80 -5.59 9.97
CA VAL A 152 -2.66 -4.17 10.23
C VAL A 152 -2.10 -4.00 11.64
N SER A 153 -0.90 -3.41 11.75
CA SER A 153 -0.26 -3.04 13.02
C SER A 153 -0.58 -1.60 13.39
N ASN A 154 -0.24 -1.22 14.63
CA ASN A 154 -0.28 0.18 15.06
C ASN A 154 -1.68 0.83 14.97
N TRP A 155 -2.74 0.05 15.18
CA TRP A 155 -4.13 0.52 15.13
C TRP A 155 -4.55 1.22 16.43
N TYR A 156 -4.25 2.51 16.57
CA TYR A 156 -4.63 3.30 17.76
C TYR A 156 -4.74 4.80 17.45
N GLY A 157 -5.27 5.55 18.41
CA GLY A 157 -5.65 6.94 18.24
C GLY A 157 -7.08 7.07 17.73
N THR A 158 -7.50 8.28 17.40
CA THR A 158 -8.86 8.57 16.90
C THR A 158 -8.90 8.65 15.38
N LEU A 159 -8.02 9.44 14.77
CA LEU A 159 -7.99 9.67 13.32
C LEU A 159 -7.47 8.46 12.55
N VAL A 160 -6.45 7.77 13.08
CA VAL A 160 -5.78 6.67 12.39
C VAL A 160 -6.73 5.48 12.15
N PRO A 161 -7.43 4.93 13.18
CA PRO A 161 -8.42 3.88 12.96
C PRO A 161 -9.50 4.25 11.95
N GLU A 162 -9.99 5.49 12.00
CA GLU A 162 -11.07 5.95 11.13
C GLU A 162 -10.65 5.98 9.65
N LEU A 163 -9.51 6.59 9.37
CA LEU A 163 -8.96 6.70 8.02
C LEU A 163 -8.48 5.36 7.48
N ALA A 164 -7.79 4.56 8.30
CA ALA A 164 -7.38 3.21 7.93
C ALA A 164 -8.58 2.31 7.64
N ALA A 165 -9.64 2.38 8.47
CA ALA A 165 -10.87 1.64 8.24
C ALA A 165 -11.57 2.06 6.95
N ARG A 166 -11.63 3.36 6.63
CA ARG A 166 -12.15 3.82 5.32
C ARG A 166 -11.37 3.23 4.15
N ARG A 167 -10.03 3.26 4.22
CA ARG A 167 -9.17 2.68 3.17
C ARG A 167 -9.44 1.19 2.99
N LEU A 168 -9.49 0.45 4.08
CA LEU A 168 -9.79 -0.98 4.07
C LEU A 168 -11.22 -1.25 3.58
N ALA A 169 -12.21 -0.43 3.93
CA ALA A 169 -13.59 -0.61 3.47
C ALA A 169 -13.71 -0.51 1.93
N ARG A 170 -12.93 0.38 1.28
CA ARG A 170 -12.92 0.51 -0.20
C ARG A 170 -12.49 -0.76 -0.92
N THR A 171 -11.71 -1.61 -0.27
CA THR A 171 -11.25 -2.89 -0.84
C THR A 171 -12.29 -4.01 -0.69
N GLY A 172 -13.38 -3.78 0.05
CA GLY A 172 -14.34 -4.84 0.38
C GLY A 172 -13.75 -5.98 1.22
N LEU A 173 -12.57 -5.78 1.83
CA LEU A 173 -11.77 -6.79 2.56
C LEU A 173 -12.50 -7.50 3.70
N THR A 174 -13.48 -6.85 4.32
CA THR A 174 -14.24 -7.46 5.40
C THR A 174 -15.64 -6.86 5.49
N THR A 175 -16.61 -7.71 5.79
CA THR A 175 -17.96 -7.31 6.22
C THR A 175 -18.08 -7.28 7.75
N GLN A 176 -17.05 -7.76 8.45
CA GLN A 176 -16.98 -7.75 9.91
C GLN A 176 -16.42 -6.43 10.44
N PRO A 177 -16.83 -6.02 11.65
CA PRO A 177 -16.24 -4.87 12.34
C PRO A 177 -14.71 -5.01 12.46
N MET A 178 -13.98 -3.96 12.05
CA MET A 178 -12.52 -3.86 12.17
C MET A 178 -12.14 -3.51 13.61
N VAL A 179 -12.18 -4.50 14.49
CA VAL A 179 -11.82 -4.33 15.91
C VAL A 179 -10.41 -4.89 16.14
N PRO A 180 -9.43 -4.04 16.49
CA PRO A 180 -8.10 -4.52 16.81
C PRO A 180 -8.09 -5.31 18.14
N ASP A 181 -7.10 -6.16 18.31
CA ASP A 181 -6.82 -6.84 19.58
C ASP A 181 -6.21 -5.88 20.63
N ALA A 182 -5.93 -6.42 21.82
CA ALA A 182 -5.34 -5.66 22.92
C ALA A 182 -3.92 -5.12 22.66
N ASN A 183 -3.24 -5.60 21.61
CA ASN A 183 -1.92 -5.14 21.19
C ASN A 183 -2.00 -4.17 19.99
N CYS A 184 -3.20 -3.70 19.65
CA CYS A 184 -3.46 -2.81 18.51
C CYS A 184 -3.19 -3.47 17.14
N PHE A 185 -3.43 -4.79 17.01
CA PHE A 185 -3.40 -5.49 15.74
C PHE A 185 -4.79 -5.82 15.20
N LEU A 186 -4.96 -5.71 13.90
CA LEU A 186 -6.12 -6.24 13.19
C LEU A 186 -5.65 -7.26 12.16
N CYS A 187 -6.11 -8.51 12.29
CA CYS A 187 -5.86 -9.55 11.29
C CYS A 187 -7.10 -9.72 10.41
N ILE A 188 -6.93 -9.54 9.11
CA ILE A 188 -7.96 -9.75 8.10
C ILE A 188 -7.58 -11.03 7.33
N PRO A 189 -8.39 -12.10 7.40
CA PRO A 189 -8.12 -13.33 6.66
C PRO A 189 -8.24 -13.08 5.15
N PRO A 190 -7.55 -13.87 4.31
CA PRO A 190 -7.72 -13.79 2.87
C PRO A 190 -9.16 -14.19 2.50
N GLN A 191 -9.72 -13.50 1.53
CA GLN A 191 -10.99 -13.88 0.94
C GLN A 191 -10.77 -14.96 -0.13
N PRO A 192 -11.73 -15.89 -0.28
CA PRO A 192 -11.79 -16.73 -1.47
C PRO A 192 -11.72 -15.86 -2.73
N VAL A 193 -10.99 -16.32 -3.76
CA VAL A 193 -10.73 -15.51 -4.96
C VAL A 193 -12.00 -15.02 -5.65
N LEU A 194 -13.12 -15.73 -5.53
CA LEU A 194 -14.42 -15.36 -6.10
C LEU A 194 -15.22 -14.37 -5.23
N GLU A 195 -14.85 -14.24 -3.96
CA GLU A 195 -15.46 -13.29 -3.01
C GLU A 195 -14.69 -11.96 -2.95
N ALA A 196 -13.40 -11.98 -3.34
CA ALA A 196 -12.48 -10.86 -3.43
C ALA A 196 -12.81 -9.85 -4.56
N LYS A 197 -14.02 -9.29 -4.56
CA LYS A 197 -14.61 -8.51 -5.67
C LYS A 197 -13.85 -7.23 -6.05
N ALA A 198 -13.08 -6.64 -5.14
CA ALA A 198 -12.27 -5.45 -5.42
C ALA A 198 -10.80 -5.79 -5.77
N SER A 199 -10.49 -7.05 -6.09
CA SER A 199 -9.12 -7.47 -6.44
C SER A 199 -8.94 -7.61 -7.95
N LEU A 200 -7.91 -6.95 -8.48
CA LEU A 200 -7.44 -7.18 -9.85
C LEU A 200 -6.96 -8.62 -10.05
N ALA A 201 -6.37 -9.24 -9.02
CA ALA A 201 -5.94 -10.64 -9.07
C ALA A 201 -7.16 -11.58 -9.15
N ALA A 202 -8.24 -11.28 -8.42
CA ALA A 202 -9.50 -12.00 -8.53
C ALA A 202 -10.11 -11.90 -9.93
N LEU A 203 -10.18 -10.69 -10.49
CA LEU A 203 -10.71 -10.49 -11.84
C LEU A 203 -9.88 -11.25 -12.90
N THR A 204 -8.54 -11.18 -12.78
CA THR A 204 -7.62 -11.94 -13.65
C THR A 204 -7.85 -13.45 -13.52
N HIS A 205 -8.06 -13.94 -12.30
CA HIS A 205 -8.38 -15.35 -12.06
C HIS A 205 -9.69 -15.77 -12.71
N ILE A 206 -10.74 -14.95 -12.59
CA ILE A 206 -12.06 -15.21 -13.18
C ILE A 206 -11.95 -15.29 -14.71
N VAL A 207 -11.29 -14.32 -15.36
CA VAL A 207 -11.07 -14.32 -16.82
C VAL A 207 -10.32 -15.58 -17.27
N ALA A 208 -9.25 -15.96 -16.56
CA ALA A 208 -8.53 -17.20 -16.85
C ALA A 208 -9.43 -18.44 -16.66
N ARG A 209 -10.25 -18.49 -15.60
CA ARG A 209 -11.18 -19.59 -15.30
C ARG A 209 -12.24 -19.76 -16.39
N LEU A 210 -12.75 -18.66 -16.93
CA LEU A 210 -13.74 -18.66 -18.03
C LEU A 210 -13.18 -19.32 -19.29
N ARG A 211 -11.88 -19.16 -19.57
CA ARG A 211 -11.24 -19.71 -20.78
C ARG A 211 -10.67 -21.11 -20.65
N ARG A 212 -10.68 -21.72 -19.45
CA ARG A 212 -10.23 -23.11 -19.26
C ARG A 212 -11.04 -24.10 -20.09
N SER A 213 -10.55 -25.31 -20.30
CA SER A 213 -11.24 -26.36 -21.08
C SER A 213 -12.66 -26.66 -20.59
N ASP A 214 -12.88 -26.56 -19.28
CA ASP A 214 -14.15 -26.71 -18.57
C ASP A 214 -14.78 -25.35 -18.20
N GLY A 215 -14.37 -24.28 -18.87
CA GLY A 215 -14.89 -22.92 -18.71
C GLY A 215 -16.10 -22.63 -19.59
N CYS A 216 -16.39 -21.35 -19.75
CA CYS A 216 -17.51 -20.87 -20.55
C CYS A 216 -17.28 -21.17 -22.04
N PRO A 217 -18.18 -21.89 -22.72
CA PRO A 217 -18.02 -22.20 -24.14
C PRO A 217 -17.93 -20.96 -25.04
N TRP A 218 -18.67 -19.90 -24.71
CA TRP A 218 -18.66 -18.65 -25.47
C TRP A 218 -17.32 -17.92 -25.34
N ASP A 219 -16.82 -17.74 -24.11
CA ASP A 219 -15.52 -17.09 -23.87
C ASP A 219 -14.40 -17.84 -24.59
N ARG A 220 -14.36 -19.18 -24.44
CA ARG A 220 -13.35 -20.02 -25.09
C ARG A 220 -13.36 -19.93 -26.62
N ALA A 221 -14.53 -19.73 -27.22
CA ALA A 221 -14.65 -19.59 -28.67
C ALA A 221 -14.09 -18.26 -29.19
N GLN A 222 -13.88 -17.28 -28.30
CA GLN A 222 -13.36 -15.97 -28.69
C GLN A 222 -11.91 -16.02 -29.12
N THR A 223 -11.62 -15.20 -30.13
CA THR A 223 -10.31 -14.88 -30.67
C THR A 223 -10.06 -13.39 -30.47
N PRO A 224 -8.81 -12.90 -30.61
CA PRO A 224 -8.52 -11.47 -30.46
C PRO A 224 -9.38 -10.61 -31.36
N LEU A 225 -9.57 -11.05 -32.61
CA LEU A 225 -10.34 -10.34 -33.62
C LEU A 225 -11.84 -10.42 -33.35
N SER A 226 -12.36 -11.60 -32.97
CA SER A 226 -13.80 -11.75 -32.70
C SER A 226 -14.25 -11.03 -31.44
N PHE A 227 -13.32 -10.70 -30.53
CA PHE A 227 -13.61 -9.97 -29.29
C PHE A 227 -13.44 -8.44 -29.41
N LEU A 228 -12.88 -7.93 -30.53
CA LEU A 228 -12.77 -6.48 -30.77
C LEU A 228 -14.10 -5.71 -30.77
N PRO A 229 -15.23 -6.27 -31.27
CA PRO A 229 -16.51 -5.58 -31.21
C PRO A 229 -16.93 -5.25 -29.77
N SER A 230 -16.81 -6.19 -28.83
CA SER A 230 -17.11 -5.93 -27.41
C SER A 230 -16.20 -4.84 -26.85
N LEU A 231 -14.88 -4.89 -27.08
CA LEU A 231 -13.99 -3.81 -26.64
C LEU A 231 -14.42 -2.43 -27.18
N THR A 232 -14.89 -2.37 -28.42
CA THR A 232 -15.40 -1.12 -29.01
C THR A 232 -16.66 -0.65 -28.29
N GLU A 233 -17.60 -1.57 -28.07
CA GLU A 233 -18.87 -1.34 -27.38
C GLU A 233 -18.65 -0.81 -25.97
N GLU A 234 -17.90 -1.52 -25.11
CA GLU A 234 -17.65 -1.06 -23.72
C GLU A 234 -16.89 0.28 -23.68
N THR A 235 -16.03 0.55 -24.68
CA THR A 235 -15.32 1.83 -24.76
C THR A 235 -16.25 2.97 -25.16
N ASP A 236 -17.21 2.71 -26.05
CA ASP A 236 -18.24 3.67 -26.43
C ASP A 236 -19.20 3.94 -25.26
N GLU A 237 -19.59 2.89 -24.51
CA GLU A 237 -20.42 3.01 -23.30
C GLU A 237 -19.69 3.77 -22.19
N LEU A 238 -18.41 3.48 -21.94
CA LEU A 238 -17.59 4.25 -21.01
C LEU A 238 -17.51 5.73 -21.40
N ARG A 239 -17.32 6.03 -22.70
CA ARG A 239 -17.33 7.41 -23.20
C ARG A 239 -18.69 8.07 -22.90
N GLU A 240 -19.79 7.41 -23.22
CA GLU A 240 -21.14 7.94 -22.97
C GLU A 240 -21.38 8.20 -21.48
N ALA A 241 -20.97 7.29 -20.61
CA ALA A 241 -21.07 7.46 -19.16
C ALA A 241 -20.27 8.67 -18.64
N ILE A 242 -19.06 8.89 -19.19
CA ILE A 242 -18.22 10.07 -18.89
C ILE A 242 -18.90 11.36 -19.36
N GLU A 243 -19.41 11.38 -20.59
CA GLU A 243 -20.10 12.55 -21.16
C GLU A 243 -21.36 12.94 -20.37
N GLN A 244 -22.05 11.95 -19.80
CA GLN A 244 -23.24 12.13 -18.98
C GLN A 244 -22.91 12.46 -17.50
N GLY A 245 -21.65 12.28 -17.06
CA GLY A 245 -21.25 12.45 -15.67
C GLY A 245 -21.87 11.41 -14.72
N ALA A 246 -22.27 10.25 -15.24
CA ALA A 246 -22.94 9.20 -14.48
C ALA A 246 -21.91 8.33 -13.72
N ALA A 247 -21.50 8.78 -12.53
CA ALA A 247 -20.38 8.18 -11.78
C ALA A 247 -20.46 6.66 -11.60
N ASP A 248 -21.65 6.13 -11.29
CA ASP A 248 -21.85 4.68 -11.11
C ASP A 248 -21.65 3.92 -12.42
N HIS A 249 -22.17 4.47 -13.54
CA HIS A 249 -21.99 3.89 -14.86
C HIS A 249 -20.52 3.98 -15.30
N ILE A 250 -19.84 5.11 -15.04
CA ILE A 250 -18.40 5.24 -15.33
C ILE A 250 -17.60 4.12 -14.66
N ALA A 251 -17.93 3.77 -13.41
CA ALA A 251 -17.26 2.70 -12.69
C ALA A 251 -17.56 1.31 -13.26
N GLU A 252 -18.82 1.06 -13.66
CA GLU A 252 -19.27 -0.17 -14.32
C GLU A 252 -18.53 -0.38 -15.66
N GLU A 253 -18.66 0.57 -16.59
CA GLU A 253 -18.07 0.46 -17.93
C GLU A 253 -16.53 0.43 -17.89
N MET A 254 -15.91 1.11 -16.91
CA MET A 254 -14.46 1.00 -16.70
C MET A 254 -14.06 -0.42 -16.31
N GLY A 255 -14.89 -1.12 -15.53
CA GLY A 255 -14.73 -2.53 -15.21
C GLY A 255 -14.81 -3.41 -16.45
N ASP A 256 -15.77 -3.16 -17.34
CA ASP A 256 -15.97 -3.98 -18.55
C ASP A 256 -14.88 -3.76 -19.61
N VAL A 257 -14.38 -2.53 -19.75
CA VAL A 257 -13.16 -2.25 -20.52
C VAL A 257 -11.97 -3.02 -19.94
N LEU A 258 -11.81 -3.05 -18.60
CA LEU A 258 -10.75 -3.83 -17.95
C LEU A 258 -10.89 -5.34 -18.22
N VAL A 259 -12.11 -5.90 -18.13
CA VAL A 259 -12.38 -7.30 -18.49
C VAL A 259 -11.94 -7.57 -19.93
N ASN A 260 -12.26 -6.67 -20.86
CA ASN A 260 -11.86 -6.79 -22.25
C ASN A 260 -10.34 -6.82 -22.44
N LEU A 261 -9.59 -5.95 -21.75
CA LEU A 261 -8.12 -5.95 -21.77
C LEU A 261 -7.53 -7.23 -21.17
N LEU A 262 -8.10 -7.74 -20.07
CA LEU A 262 -7.67 -8.99 -19.45
C LEU A 262 -7.96 -10.20 -20.35
N MET A 263 -9.10 -10.23 -21.05
CA MET A 263 -9.44 -11.28 -22.01
C MET A 263 -8.41 -11.31 -23.16
N GLN A 264 -8.02 -10.15 -23.69
CA GLN A 264 -6.97 -10.04 -24.70
C GLN A 264 -5.61 -10.54 -24.18
N ALA A 265 -5.23 -10.16 -22.96
CA ALA A 265 -3.99 -10.62 -22.34
C ALA A 265 -3.99 -12.13 -22.09
N GLN A 266 -5.11 -12.70 -21.63
CA GLN A 266 -5.27 -14.14 -21.42
C GLN A 266 -5.17 -14.90 -22.75
N MET A 267 -5.84 -14.43 -23.80
CA MET A 267 -5.74 -15.00 -25.14
C MET A 267 -4.31 -14.93 -25.71
N ALA A 268 -3.58 -13.84 -25.44
CA ALA A 268 -2.18 -13.69 -25.85
C ALA A 268 -1.27 -14.69 -25.10
N HIS A 269 -1.52 -14.88 -23.81
CA HIS A 269 -0.83 -15.88 -23.01
C HIS A 269 -1.07 -17.31 -23.54
N GLU A 270 -2.32 -17.67 -23.88
CA GLU A 270 -2.69 -18.97 -24.47
C GLU A 270 -1.97 -19.26 -25.79
N ARG A 271 -1.63 -18.22 -26.56
CA ARG A 271 -0.86 -18.33 -27.81
C ARG A 271 0.66 -18.24 -27.61
N GLY A 272 1.13 -18.03 -26.39
CA GLY A 272 2.55 -17.84 -26.07
C GLY A 272 3.16 -16.58 -26.67
N THR A 273 2.37 -15.52 -26.91
CA THR A 273 2.86 -14.29 -27.55
C THR A 273 3.38 -13.25 -26.56
N PHE A 274 2.59 -12.91 -25.54
CA PHE A 274 2.98 -12.00 -24.45
C PHE A 274 2.10 -12.23 -23.22
N HIS A 275 2.57 -11.76 -22.07
CA HIS A 275 1.83 -11.74 -20.81
C HIS A 275 1.38 -10.32 -20.47
N ILE A 276 0.39 -10.18 -19.59
CA ILE A 276 -0.04 -8.87 -19.08
C ILE A 276 1.12 -8.04 -18.51
N ALA A 277 2.09 -8.69 -17.86
CA ALA A 277 3.29 -8.06 -17.34
C ALA A 277 4.13 -7.36 -18.44
N ASP A 278 4.15 -7.89 -19.66
CA ASP A 278 4.85 -7.28 -20.79
C ASP A 278 4.17 -5.99 -21.23
N ALA A 279 2.83 -5.99 -21.27
CA ALA A 279 2.03 -4.80 -21.59
C ALA A 279 2.23 -3.70 -20.53
N LEU A 280 2.18 -4.06 -19.24
CA LEU A 280 2.46 -3.15 -18.13
C LEU A 280 3.89 -2.60 -18.20
N SER A 281 4.88 -3.45 -18.43
CA SER A 281 6.29 -3.05 -18.58
C SER A 281 6.50 -2.09 -19.75
N ALA A 282 5.84 -2.34 -20.89
CA ALA A 282 5.89 -1.47 -22.05
C ALA A 282 5.24 -0.10 -21.75
N ALA A 283 4.07 -0.09 -21.09
CA ALA A 283 3.38 1.13 -20.70
C ALA A 283 4.19 1.95 -19.69
N THR A 284 4.68 1.34 -18.62
CA THR A 284 5.48 2.00 -17.58
C THR A 284 6.77 2.60 -18.15
N ARG A 285 7.56 1.82 -18.90
CA ARG A 285 8.79 2.34 -19.52
C ARG A 285 8.51 3.51 -20.47
N LYS A 286 7.42 3.46 -21.23
CA LYS A 286 6.99 4.54 -22.13
C LYS A 286 6.61 5.79 -21.33
N LEU A 287 5.81 5.65 -20.29
CA LEU A 287 5.36 6.79 -19.46
C LEU A 287 6.52 7.44 -18.73
N VAL A 288 7.41 6.66 -18.08
CA VAL A 288 8.60 7.19 -17.40
C VAL A 288 9.50 7.94 -18.37
N ARG A 289 9.78 7.35 -19.54
CA ARG A 289 10.65 7.96 -20.56
C ARG A 289 10.07 9.25 -21.15
N ARG A 290 8.75 9.31 -21.39
CA ARG A 290 8.10 10.47 -22.01
C ARG A 290 7.70 11.57 -21.02
N HIS A 291 7.87 11.35 -19.72
CA HIS A 291 7.69 12.36 -18.67
C HIS A 291 8.99 12.63 -17.90
N PRO A 292 10.08 13.03 -18.58
CA PRO A 292 11.34 13.32 -17.89
C PRO A 292 11.22 14.51 -16.92
N HIS A 293 10.21 15.36 -17.10
CA HIS A 293 9.90 16.46 -16.18
C HIS A 293 9.31 15.99 -14.84
N VAL A 294 8.76 14.77 -14.81
CA VAL A 294 8.31 14.12 -13.57
C VAL A 294 9.41 13.22 -13.00
N PHE A 295 10.09 12.44 -13.84
CA PHE A 295 10.92 11.32 -13.39
C PHE A 295 12.44 11.50 -13.57
N ALA A 296 12.90 12.54 -14.24
CA ALA A 296 14.32 12.70 -14.61
C ALA A 296 14.82 14.16 -14.53
N GLY A 297 14.13 15.02 -13.78
CA GLY A 297 14.58 16.39 -13.47
C GLY A 297 14.47 17.42 -14.59
N ALA A 298 13.89 17.08 -15.75
CA ALA A 298 13.57 18.09 -16.75
C ALA A 298 12.53 19.09 -16.19
N GLN A 299 12.44 20.27 -16.78
CA GLN A 299 11.48 21.28 -16.35
C GLN A 299 10.40 21.44 -17.41
N ALA A 300 9.16 21.55 -16.96
CA ALA A 300 8.02 21.92 -17.78
C ALA A 300 7.05 22.74 -16.92
N ALA A 301 6.80 23.99 -17.30
CA ALA A 301 5.96 24.91 -16.57
C ALA A 301 4.52 24.97 -17.09
N SER A 302 4.24 24.36 -18.24
CA SER A 302 2.92 24.38 -18.88
C SER A 302 2.61 23.07 -19.61
N ALA A 303 1.32 22.83 -19.87
CA ALA A 303 0.85 21.69 -20.66
C ALA A 303 1.43 21.69 -22.09
N ASP A 304 1.61 22.88 -22.68
CA ASP A 304 2.20 23.03 -24.01
C ASP A 304 3.67 22.59 -24.03
N GLU A 305 4.44 22.97 -23.00
CA GLU A 305 5.82 22.50 -22.82
C GLU A 305 5.89 20.98 -22.62
N VAL A 306 4.97 20.41 -21.82
CA VAL A 306 4.85 18.96 -21.65
C VAL A 306 4.57 18.27 -22.98
N LEU A 307 3.66 18.81 -23.79
CA LEU A 307 3.32 18.26 -25.10
C LEU A 307 4.50 18.36 -26.09
N ALA A 308 5.26 19.45 -26.05
CA ALA A 308 6.48 19.61 -26.85
C ALA A 308 7.53 18.55 -26.47
N ILE A 309 7.78 18.33 -25.18
CA ILE A 309 8.68 17.27 -24.68
C ILE A 309 8.19 15.90 -25.13
N TRP A 310 6.91 15.60 -24.94
CA TRP A 310 6.31 14.33 -25.34
C TRP A 310 6.51 14.03 -26.83
N ASN A 311 6.24 15.02 -27.69
CA ASN A 311 6.38 14.88 -29.13
C ASN A 311 7.85 14.72 -29.56
N ALA A 312 8.78 15.44 -28.94
CA ALA A 312 10.21 15.30 -29.20
C ALA A 312 10.72 13.90 -28.85
N VAL A 313 10.39 13.37 -27.66
CA VAL A 313 10.76 12.01 -27.24
C VAL A 313 10.12 10.97 -28.18
N LYS A 314 8.84 11.14 -28.52
CA LYS A 314 8.14 10.26 -29.48
C LYS A 314 8.78 10.25 -30.87
N ALA A 315 9.30 11.38 -31.35
CA ALA A 315 9.99 11.47 -32.64
C ALA A 315 11.34 10.75 -32.60
N ALA A 316 12.12 10.91 -31.52
CA ALA A 316 13.39 10.21 -31.35
C ALA A 316 13.23 8.68 -31.27
N GLU A 317 12.18 8.19 -30.60
CA GLU A 317 11.85 6.77 -30.54
C GLU A 317 11.58 6.17 -31.93
N LYS A 318 10.81 6.88 -32.76
CA LYS A 318 10.52 6.45 -34.14
C LYS A 318 11.78 6.40 -35.00
N ALA A 319 12.72 7.31 -34.79
CA ALA A 319 14.00 7.32 -35.50
C ALA A 319 14.95 6.20 -35.05
N SER A 320 14.76 5.66 -33.84
CA SER A 320 15.64 4.64 -33.23
C SER A 320 15.08 3.21 -33.33
N ALA A 321 13.83 3.04 -33.77
CA ALA A 321 13.24 1.73 -33.95
C ALA A 321 13.85 1.03 -35.18
N PRO A 322 14.34 -0.22 -35.07
CA PRO A 322 14.73 -1.00 -36.24
C PRO A 322 13.53 -1.13 -37.19
N GLN A 323 13.77 -0.97 -38.49
CA GLN A 323 12.77 -1.23 -39.54
C GLN A 323 12.31 -2.69 -39.53
#